data_AF-A0A956Q4G6-F1
#
_entry.id   AF-A0A956Q4G6-F1
#
_cell.length_a   1.000
_cell.length_b   1.000
_cell.length_c   1.000
_cell.angle_alpha   90.00
_cell.angle_beta   90.00
_cell.angle_gamma   90.00
#
_symmetry.space_group_name_H-M   'P 1'
#
loop_
_entity.id
_entity.type
_entity.pdbx_description
1 polymer ?
#
loop_
_entity_poly.entity_id
_entity_poly.type
_entity_poly.pdbx_seq_one_letter_code
_entity_poly.pdbx_strand_id
1 'polypeptide(L)'
;NPSPASGRGEYPWRGHSDTETLLAGFTHWGVEETLRRTIGMFAIALWDRRDRTLTLARDRYGIKPLYLSDPNTHPTVLFGSEIKAILAHGQYTPSLNKAALLEYFSFQNLFNPQSLFEGVMMLPAGCYTTLSMDTDAPFTINRYWDFAFEEELPFASEAEALEELDRLFQQAVDRQLMSDVELGSYLSGGMDSGSITALAARQLPQMKTFTVGFDMHSASGVELTFDEREKAEWMSYHFQTEQYEMVLKAGDMERILPHMIWHLEEPRVGQSYPNFYAAQLASRFCKVVLSGAGGDELFGGYPWRYYRAVVNDDFNHYITKYFAFWQRMVPVDMLPKLFAPIWNDVRDVDLVEIFRSVFNQPVASLDSPEAYVNQSLYFEAKTFL
;
A
#
# COMPACT_ATOMS: atom_id res chain seq x y z
N ASN A 1 -6.32 28.18 -39.93
CA ASN A 1 -7.39 27.29 -40.43
C ASN A 1 -6.91 25.86 -40.56
N PRO A 2 -7.02 25.04 -39.51
CA PRO A 2 -7.32 23.63 -39.65
C PRO A 2 -8.79 23.35 -39.30
N SER A 3 -9.37 22.44 -40.07
CA SER A 3 -10.72 21.91 -39.97
C SER A 3 -10.92 21.08 -38.69
N PRO A 4 -12.11 21.11 -38.06
CA PRO A 4 -12.41 20.28 -36.90
C PRO A 4 -12.73 18.85 -37.36
N ALA A 5 -11.89 17.90 -36.94
CA ALA A 5 -12.25 16.49 -37.00
C ALA A 5 -13.38 16.22 -36.00
N SER A 6 -14.50 15.78 -36.56
CA SER A 6 -15.76 15.39 -35.94
C SER A 6 -15.62 14.37 -34.80
N GLY A 7 -16.29 14.64 -33.67
CA GLY A 7 -16.82 13.57 -32.81
C GLY A 7 -16.51 13.60 -31.31
N ARG A 8 -15.82 14.61 -30.75
CA ARG A 8 -15.72 14.75 -29.29
C ARG A 8 -16.81 15.70 -28.80
N GLY A 9 -17.91 15.15 -28.30
CA GLY A 9 -18.87 15.96 -27.56
C GLY A 9 -18.15 16.60 -26.37
N GLU A 10 -18.28 17.92 -26.21
CA GLU A 10 -17.79 18.62 -25.01
C GLU A 10 -18.52 18.05 -23.79
N TYR A 11 -17.79 17.47 -22.83
CA TYR A 11 -18.36 17.13 -21.53
C TYR A 11 -18.71 18.45 -20.82
N PRO A 12 -19.97 18.67 -20.40
CA PRO A 12 -20.38 19.94 -19.83
C PRO A 12 -19.95 20.03 -18.35
N TRP A 13 -18.66 20.31 -18.13
CA TRP A 13 -18.05 20.45 -16.80
C TRP A 13 -18.81 21.44 -15.93
N ARG A 14 -19.06 21.05 -14.68
CA ARG A 14 -19.80 21.84 -13.67
C ARG A 14 -18.93 22.29 -12.51
N GLY A 15 -17.78 21.65 -12.32
CA GLY A 15 -16.82 21.92 -11.27
C GLY A 15 -15.39 21.63 -11.70
N HIS A 16 -14.52 21.60 -10.70
CA HIS A 16 -13.06 21.43 -10.86
C HIS A 16 -12.53 20.29 -9.97
N SER A 17 -13.41 19.46 -9.41
CA SER A 17 -13.02 18.30 -8.60
C SER A 17 -12.67 17.12 -9.49
N ASP A 18 -11.63 16.41 -9.09
CA ASP A 18 -11.27 15.07 -9.55
C ASP A 18 -12.48 14.11 -9.66
N THR A 19 -13.43 14.19 -8.74
CA THR A 19 -14.63 13.35 -8.71
C THR A 19 -15.49 13.53 -9.96
N GLU A 20 -15.62 14.74 -10.50
CA GLU A 20 -16.37 14.96 -11.75
C GLU A 20 -15.64 14.35 -12.95
N THR A 21 -14.31 14.36 -12.94
CA THR A 21 -13.50 13.73 -13.99
C THR A 21 -13.71 12.22 -14.02
N LEU A 22 -13.74 11.58 -12.84
CA LEU A 22 -14.06 10.16 -12.71
C LEU A 22 -15.48 9.86 -13.18
N LEU A 23 -16.46 10.68 -12.79
CA LEU A 23 -17.85 10.51 -13.24
C LEU A 23 -17.97 10.63 -14.77
N ALA A 24 -17.28 11.60 -15.38
CA ALA A 24 -17.20 11.74 -16.82
C ALA A 24 -16.65 10.47 -17.47
N GLY A 25 -15.54 9.95 -16.95
CA GLY A 25 -14.95 8.68 -17.38
C GLY A 25 -15.95 7.54 -17.31
N PHE A 26 -16.58 7.32 -16.15
CA PHE A 26 -17.54 6.24 -15.96
C PHE A 26 -18.72 6.33 -16.94
N THR A 27 -19.24 7.53 -17.20
CA THR A 27 -20.34 7.71 -18.16
C THR A 27 -19.93 7.48 -19.61
N HIS A 28 -18.65 7.69 -19.95
CA HIS A 28 -18.19 7.65 -21.34
C HIS A 28 -17.53 6.32 -21.72
N TRP A 29 -16.73 5.74 -20.81
CA TRP A 29 -15.95 4.52 -21.02
C TRP A 29 -16.47 3.32 -20.23
N GLY A 30 -17.35 3.53 -19.24
CA GLY A 30 -17.75 2.49 -18.29
C GLY A 30 -16.76 2.32 -17.14
N VAL A 31 -17.11 1.46 -16.18
CA VAL A 31 -16.36 1.25 -14.92
C VAL A 31 -14.94 0.78 -15.16
N GLU A 32 -14.77 -0.39 -15.78
CA GLU A 32 -13.45 -1.03 -15.85
C GLU A 32 -12.44 -0.21 -16.66
N GLU A 33 -12.84 0.30 -17.83
CA GLU A 33 -11.96 1.10 -18.69
C GLU A 33 -11.56 2.42 -18.03
N THR A 34 -12.46 3.04 -17.26
CA THR A 34 -12.14 4.24 -16.48
C THR A 34 -11.11 3.91 -15.38
N LEU A 35 -11.29 2.81 -14.65
CA LEU A 35 -10.34 2.38 -13.62
C LEU A 35 -8.97 2.08 -14.22
N ARG A 36 -8.90 1.39 -15.37
CA ARG A 36 -7.65 1.11 -16.09
C ARG A 36 -6.91 2.38 -16.51
N ARG A 37 -7.64 3.44 -16.90
CA ARG A 37 -7.05 4.74 -17.30
C ARG A 37 -6.65 5.62 -16.12
N THR A 38 -7.23 5.41 -14.95
CA THR A 38 -7.00 6.27 -13.78
C THR A 38 -5.65 5.95 -13.15
N ILE A 39 -4.86 7.00 -12.90
CA ILE A 39 -3.58 6.95 -12.20
C ILE A 39 -3.69 7.88 -10.98
N GLY A 40 -3.72 7.31 -9.77
CA GLY A 40 -3.84 8.06 -8.54
C GLY A 40 -4.15 7.15 -7.35
N MET A 41 -4.25 7.77 -6.16
CA MET A 41 -4.65 7.11 -4.92
C MET A 41 -6.16 7.32 -4.70
N PHE A 42 -6.95 6.26 -4.61
CA PHE A 42 -8.40 6.37 -4.52
C PHE A 42 -9.07 5.15 -3.90
N ALA A 43 -10.18 5.41 -3.22
CA ALA A 43 -11.21 4.43 -2.88
C ALA A 43 -12.54 5.02 -3.35
N ILE A 44 -13.20 4.36 -4.30
CA ILE A 44 -14.38 4.87 -5.00
C ILE A 44 -15.61 4.09 -4.58
N ALA A 45 -16.71 4.81 -4.35
CA ALA A 45 -18.06 4.28 -4.31
C ALA A 45 -18.90 4.98 -5.38
N LEU A 46 -19.27 4.25 -6.43
CA LEU A 46 -20.08 4.74 -7.55
C LEU A 46 -21.46 4.10 -7.48
N TRP A 47 -22.50 4.92 -7.34
CA TRP A 47 -23.89 4.47 -7.39
C TRP A 47 -24.53 4.84 -8.72
N ASP A 48 -24.84 3.84 -9.54
CA ASP A 48 -25.67 4.05 -10.72
C ASP A 48 -27.15 3.94 -10.34
N ARG A 49 -27.88 5.05 -10.46
CA ARG A 49 -29.31 5.11 -10.13
C ARG A 49 -30.20 4.44 -11.17
N ARG A 50 -29.77 4.32 -12.41
CA ARG A 50 -30.54 3.74 -13.51
C ARG A 50 -30.48 2.22 -13.42
N ASP A 51 -29.27 1.71 -13.23
CA ASP A 51 -29.01 0.26 -13.15
C ASP A 51 -29.12 -0.26 -11.72
N ARG A 52 -29.24 0.65 -10.74
CA ARG A 52 -29.35 0.35 -9.30
C ARG A 52 -28.19 -0.53 -8.81
N THR A 53 -26.98 -0.16 -9.26
CA THR A 53 -25.74 -0.85 -8.93
C THR A 53 -24.80 0.03 -8.12
N LEU A 54 -24.15 -0.58 -7.13
CA LEU A 54 -23.06 0.01 -6.35
C LEU A 54 -21.74 -0.62 -6.79
N THR A 55 -20.84 0.17 -7.35
CA THR A 55 -19.46 -0.23 -7.61
C THR A 55 -18.55 0.33 -6.53
N LEU A 56 -17.77 -0.56 -5.91
CA LEU A 56 -16.69 -0.23 -4.99
C LEU A 56 -15.36 -0.56 -5.65
N ALA A 57 -14.42 0.39 -5.70
CA ALA A 57 -13.12 0.18 -6.35
C ALA A 57 -11.97 0.76 -5.52
N ARG A 58 -10.84 0.07 -5.54
CA ARG A 58 -9.61 0.49 -4.84
C ARG A 58 -8.50 0.73 -5.86
N ASP A 59 -7.63 1.70 -5.59
CA ASP A 59 -6.52 2.03 -6.48
C ASP A 59 -5.53 0.88 -6.67
N ARG A 60 -4.66 1.03 -7.68
CA ARG A 60 -3.74 -0.01 -8.18
C ARG A 60 -2.86 -0.60 -7.09
N TYR A 61 -2.34 0.23 -6.20
CA TYR A 61 -1.45 -0.18 -5.11
C TYR A 61 -2.18 -0.32 -3.77
N GLY A 62 -3.46 0.04 -3.69
CA GLY A 62 -4.21 -0.02 -2.44
C GLY A 62 -3.84 1.09 -1.45
N ILE A 63 -3.32 2.23 -1.93
CA ILE A 63 -2.89 3.35 -1.08
C ILE A 63 -4.04 3.84 -0.20
N LYS A 64 -5.25 3.95 -0.77
CA LYS A 64 -6.45 4.25 0.02
C LYS A 64 -7.13 2.97 0.48
N PRO A 65 -7.33 2.78 1.81
CA PRO A 65 -8.05 1.63 2.31
C PRO A 65 -9.54 1.68 1.93
N LEU A 66 -10.12 0.51 1.69
CA LEU A 66 -11.55 0.32 1.50
C LEU A 66 -11.96 -1.02 2.11
N TYR A 67 -12.62 -0.94 3.26
CA TYR A 67 -13.17 -2.08 3.97
C TYR A 67 -14.64 -2.26 3.62
N LEU A 68 -15.08 -3.51 3.64
CA LEU A 68 -16.46 -3.91 3.45
C LEU A 68 -16.83 -5.06 4.40
N SER A 69 -18.10 -5.16 4.74
CA SER A 69 -18.63 -6.35 5.41
C SER A 69 -18.54 -7.54 4.47
N ASP A 70 -18.14 -8.70 4.99
CA ASP A 70 -18.12 -9.94 4.23
C ASP A 70 -19.56 -10.36 3.88
N PRO A 71 -19.91 -10.47 2.59
CA PRO A 71 -21.25 -10.83 2.14
C PRO A 71 -21.68 -12.24 2.58
N ASN A 72 -20.73 -13.12 2.93
CA ASN A 72 -21.04 -14.47 3.42
C ASN A 72 -21.50 -14.47 4.88
N THR A 73 -21.18 -13.43 5.65
CA THR A 73 -21.45 -13.35 7.08
C THR A 73 -22.41 -12.23 7.45
N HIS A 74 -22.62 -11.25 6.56
CA HIS A 74 -23.49 -10.11 6.83
C HIS A 74 -24.49 -9.83 5.69
N PRO A 75 -25.78 -9.65 5.97
CA PRO A 75 -26.84 -9.50 4.95
C PRO A 75 -26.89 -8.10 4.32
N THR A 76 -26.20 -7.12 4.89
CA THR A 76 -26.12 -5.75 4.38
C THR A 76 -24.70 -5.45 3.99
N VAL A 77 -24.49 -4.82 2.84
CA VAL A 77 -23.17 -4.35 2.44
C VAL A 77 -22.86 -3.06 3.18
N LEU A 78 -21.99 -3.16 4.19
CA LEU A 78 -21.39 -2.02 4.86
C LEU A 78 -20.02 -1.79 4.24
N PHE A 79 -19.61 -0.53 4.07
CA PHE A 79 -18.27 -0.21 3.58
C PHE A 79 -17.80 1.13 4.13
N GLY A 80 -16.48 1.31 4.17
CA GLY A 80 -15.85 2.54 4.62
C GLY A 80 -14.34 2.49 4.44
N SER A 81 -13.70 3.65 4.50
CA SER A 81 -12.22 3.72 4.44
C SER A 81 -11.55 3.19 5.71
N GLU A 82 -12.30 3.04 6.80
CA GLU A 82 -11.80 2.60 8.11
C GLU A 82 -12.83 1.64 8.73
N ILE A 83 -12.35 0.58 9.38
CA ILE A 83 -13.14 -0.48 10.01
C ILE A 83 -14.10 0.11 11.04
N LYS A 84 -13.67 1.10 11.84
CA LYS A 84 -14.52 1.75 12.85
C LYS A 84 -15.76 2.43 12.27
N ALA A 85 -15.76 2.80 10.98
CA ALA A 85 -16.97 3.28 10.31
C ALA A 85 -18.02 2.18 10.15
N ILE A 86 -17.59 0.94 9.87
CA ILE A 86 -18.46 -0.24 9.82
C ILE A 86 -18.96 -0.59 11.23
N LEU A 87 -18.05 -0.57 12.23
CA LEU A 87 -18.43 -0.88 13.62
C LEU A 87 -19.46 0.11 14.18
N ALA A 88 -19.40 1.38 13.77
CA ALA A 88 -20.33 2.43 14.20
C ALA A 88 -21.78 2.21 13.72
N HIS A 89 -22.02 1.33 12.74
CA HIS A 89 -23.37 1.00 12.27
C HIS A 89 -24.24 0.32 13.35
N GLY A 90 -23.62 -0.33 14.34
CA GLY A 90 -24.31 -0.94 15.48
C GLY A 90 -25.02 -2.27 15.19
N GLN A 91 -25.11 -2.70 13.92
CA GLN A 91 -25.56 -4.06 13.55
C GLN A 91 -24.42 -5.06 13.42
N TYR A 92 -23.19 -4.61 13.63
CA TYR A 92 -22.01 -5.45 13.61
C TYR A 92 -21.53 -5.67 15.04
N THR A 93 -21.39 -6.92 15.47
CA THR A 93 -20.83 -7.27 16.78
C THR A 93 -19.34 -7.56 16.61
N PRO A 94 -18.43 -6.72 17.13
CA PRO A 94 -17.00 -6.94 16.95
C PRO A 94 -16.55 -8.26 17.57
N SER A 95 -15.94 -9.11 16.74
CA SER A 95 -15.29 -10.34 17.17
C SER A 95 -13.94 -10.44 16.49
N LEU A 96 -12.98 -11.06 17.16
CA LEU A 96 -11.66 -11.33 16.62
C LEU A 96 -11.76 -12.43 15.57
N ASN A 97 -11.25 -12.16 14.36
CA ASN A 97 -10.98 -13.19 13.38
C ASN A 97 -9.72 -13.96 13.79
N LYS A 98 -9.91 -15.18 14.30
CA LYS A 98 -8.82 -16.01 14.83
C LYS A 98 -7.91 -16.54 13.73
N ALA A 99 -8.45 -16.79 12.53
CA ALA A 99 -7.67 -17.23 11.37
C ALA A 99 -6.74 -16.11 10.89
N ALA A 100 -7.27 -14.89 10.77
CA ALA A 100 -6.45 -13.69 10.49
C ALA A 100 -5.41 -13.45 11.58
N LEU A 101 -5.74 -13.71 12.86
CA LEU A 101 -4.76 -13.60 13.94
C LEU A 101 -3.61 -14.61 13.75
N LEU A 102 -3.90 -15.86 13.39
CA LEU A 102 -2.88 -16.87 13.11
C LEU A 102 -1.97 -16.45 11.94
N GLU A 103 -2.57 -15.95 10.87
CA GLU A 103 -1.86 -15.43 9.71
C GLU A 103 -0.95 -14.25 10.08
N TYR A 104 -1.49 -13.27 10.80
CA TYR A 104 -0.73 -12.12 11.31
C TYR A 104 0.45 -12.57 12.19
N PHE A 105 0.24 -13.54 13.08
CA PHE A 105 1.33 -14.04 13.91
C PHE A 105 2.41 -14.81 13.13
N SER A 106 2.08 -15.28 11.92
CA SER A 106 3.01 -15.97 11.05
C SER A 106 3.82 -14.96 10.21
N PHE A 107 3.14 -13.98 9.58
CA PHE A 107 3.72 -13.12 8.56
C PHE A 107 3.86 -11.64 8.95
N GLN A 108 3.31 -11.23 10.09
CA GLN A 108 3.09 -9.82 10.47
C GLN A 108 2.30 -9.02 9.42
N ASN A 109 1.45 -9.73 8.66
CA ASN A 109 0.65 -9.17 7.59
C ASN A 109 -0.52 -10.12 7.26
N LEU A 110 -1.49 -9.64 6.47
CA LEU A 110 -2.60 -10.43 5.95
C LEU A 110 -2.53 -10.42 4.41
N PHE A 111 -2.48 -11.61 3.81
CA PHE A 111 -2.36 -11.81 2.37
C PHE A 111 -3.72 -12.08 1.70
N ASN A 112 -4.67 -12.59 2.47
CA ASN A 112 -6.06 -12.69 2.05
C ASN A 112 -6.81 -11.38 2.29
N PRO A 113 -7.94 -11.12 1.62
CA PRO A 113 -8.72 -9.90 1.79
C PRO A 113 -9.42 -9.78 3.16
N GLN A 114 -8.97 -10.46 4.21
CA GLN A 114 -9.57 -10.43 5.54
C GLN A 114 -8.98 -9.32 6.43
N SER A 115 -9.63 -9.07 7.56
CA SER A 115 -9.09 -8.24 8.65
C SER A 115 -9.09 -9.02 9.97
N LEU A 116 -8.54 -8.43 11.02
CA LEU A 116 -8.64 -8.98 12.39
C LEU A 116 -10.06 -8.91 12.97
N PHE A 117 -11.01 -8.26 12.28
CA PHE A 117 -12.41 -8.19 12.65
C PHE A 117 -13.22 -9.19 11.81
N GLU A 118 -13.89 -10.13 12.48
CA GLU A 118 -14.65 -11.23 11.87
C GLU A 118 -15.75 -10.72 10.93
N GLY A 119 -15.72 -11.08 9.65
CA GLY A 119 -16.70 -10.58 8.69
C GLY A 119 -16.50 -9.13 8.26
N VAL A 120 -15.31 -8.57 8.47
CA VAL A 120 -14.84 -7.35 7.78
C VAL A 120 -13.64 -7.73 6.92
N MET A 121 -13.75 -7.38 5.64
CA MET A 121 -12.78 -7.69 4.61
C MET A 121 -12.26 -6.39 3.96
N MET A 122 -11.02 -6.38 3.51
CA MET A 122 -10.41 -5.27 2.79
C MET A 122 -10.45 -5.58 1.29
N LEU A 123 -10.99 -4.67 0.47
CA LEU A 123 -10.98 -4.85 -0.99
C LEU A 123 -9.53 -4.92 -1.47
N PRO A 124 -9.10 -5.96 -2.23
CA PRO A 124 -7.73 -6.03 -2.72
C PRO A 124 -7.33 -4.82 -3.58
N ALA A 125 -6.04 -4.48 -3.57
CA ALA A 125 -5.47 -3.48 -4.45
C ALA A 125 -5.71 -3.85 -5.93
N GLY A 126 -5.98 -2.85 -6.77
CA GLY A 126 -6.23 -3.04 -8.22
C GLY A 126 -7.53 -3.78 -8.53
N CYS A 127 -8.46 -3.86 -7.56
CA CYS A 127 -9.73 -4.56 -7.70
C CYS A 127 -10.96 -3.65 -7.53
N TYR A 128 -12.09 -4.13 -8.07
CA TYR A 128 -13.42 -3.57 -7.88
C TYR A 128 -14.46 -4.67 -7.69
N THR A 129 -15.58 -4.33 -7.10
CA THR A 129 -16.78 -5.19 -7.04
C THR A 129 -18.00 -4.37 -7.40
N THR A 130 -19.00 -5.01 -8.01
CA THR A 130 -20.27 -4.37 -8.38
C THR A 130 -21.42 -5.19 -7.81
N LEU A 131 -22.28 -4.51 -7.08
CA LEU A 131 -23.41 -5.08 -6.36
C LEU A 131 -24.69 -4.54 -6.98
N SER A 132 -25.61 -5.42 -7.34
CA SER A 132 -26.91 -5.05 -7.89
C SER A 132 -27.97 -5.13 -6.81
N MET A 133 -28.80 -4.10 -6.70
CA MET A 133 -29.98 -4.14 -5.82
C MET A 133 -31.16 -4.91 -6.43
N ASP A 134 -31.06 -5.28 -7.71
CA ASP A 134 -32.15 -5.92 -8.45
C ASP A 134 -31.89 -7.41 -8.71
N THR A 135 -30.68 -7.91 -8.42
CA THR A 135 -30.31 -9.31 -8.63
C THR A 135 -29.47 -9.85 -7.49
N ASP A 136 -29.71 -11.10 -7.08
CA ASP A 136 -28.88 -11.84 -6.12
C ASP A 136 -27.61 -12.41 -6.77
N ALA A 137 -26.94 -11.60 -7.60
CA ALA A 137 -25.70 -12.01 -8.24
C ALA A 137 -24.65 -12.32 -7.17
N PRO A 138 -23.82 -13.37 -7.35
CA PRO A 138 -22.78 -13.67 -6.38
C PRO A 138 -21.82 -12.49 -6.26
N PHE A 139 -21.35 -12.25 -5.04
CA PHE A 139 -20.29 -11.28 -4.81
C PHE A 139 -19.04 -11.70 -5.58
N THR A 140 -18.56 -10.82 -6.46
CA THR A 140 -17.35 -11.07 -7.26
C THR A 140 -16.37 -9.92 -7.10
N ILE A 141 -15.09 -10.28 -6.94
CA ILE A 141 -13.98 -9.33 -6.96
C ILE A 141 -13.36 -9.40 -8.34
N ASN A 142 -13.40 -8.29 -9.06
CA ASN A 142 -12.86 -8.15 -10.41
C ASN A 142 -11.56 -7.35 -10.32
N ARG A 143 -10.50 -7.89 -10.91
CA ARG A 143 -9.18 -7.25 -10.93
C ARG A 143 -8.99 -6.49 -12.24
N TYR A 144 -8.82 -5.17 -12.15
CA TYR A 144 -8.59 -4.32 -13.32
C TYR A 144 -7.11 -3.98 -13.52
N TRP A 145 -6.28 -4.17 -12.49
CA TRP A 145 -4.84 -3.91 -12.53
C TRP A 145 -4.08 -4.90 -11.66
N ASP A 146 -2.87 -5.26 -12.08
CA ASP A 146 -1.95 -6.09 -11.29
C ASP A 146 -0.49 -5.75 -11.63
N PHE A 147 0.44 -6.18 -10.79
CA PHE A 147 1.86 -6.09 -11.09
C PHE A 147 2.25 -7.08 -12.19
N ALA A 148 3.13 -6.65 -13.09
CA ALA A 148 3.70 -7.47 -14.14
C ALA A 148 5.23 -7.33 -14.07
N PHE A 149 5.90 -8.39 -13.61
CA PHE A 149 7.36 -8.50 -13.61
C PHE A 149 7.72 -9.41 -14.78
N GLU A 150 8.10 -8.80 -15.90
CA GLU A 150 8.42 -9.46 -17.17
C GLU A 150 9.89 -9.21 -17.54
N GLU A 151 10.54 -10.19 -18.16
CA GLU A 151 11.96 -10.08 -18.54
C GLU A 151 12.16 -9.31 -19.85
N GLU A 152 11.13 -9.24 -20.72
CA GLU A 152 11.19 -8.47 -21.96
C GLU A 152 11.09 -6.97 -21.65
N LEU A 153 12.26 -6.34 -21.51
CA LEU A 153 12.34 -4.90 -21.34
C LEU A 153 11.98 -4.19 -22.65
N PRO A 154 11.10 -3.17 -22.64
CA PRO A 154 10.72 -2.43 -23.84
C PRO A 154 11.81 -1.44 -24.30
N PHE A 155 13.05 -1.59 -23.83
CA PHE A 155 14.16 -0.64 -24.03
C PHE A 155 15.30 -1.29 -24.82
N ALA A 156 15.88 -0.56 -25.76
CA ALA A 156 16.99 -1.05 -26.58
C ALA A 156 18.33 -1.02 -25.84
N SER A 157 18.45 -0.27 -24.74
CA SER A 157 19.68 -0.16 -23.94
C SER A 157 19.43 0.30 -22.50
N GLU A 158 20.42 0.09 -21.62
CA GLU A 158 20.42 0.63 -20.25
C GLU A 158 20.31 2.16 -20.23
N ALA A 159 20.95 2.86 -21.17
CA ALA A 159 20.88 4.31 -21.26
C ALA A 159 19.46 4.81 -21.54
N GLU A 160 18.71 4.12 -22.41
CA GLU A 160 17.31 4.43 -22.69
C GLU A 160 16.43 4.15 -21.47
N ALA A 161 16.68 3.06 -20.75
CA ALA A 161 15.96 2.76 -19.52
C ALA A 161 16.20 3.82 -18.43
N LEU A 162 17.43 4.34 -18.30
CA LEU A 162 17.77 5.42 -17.37
C LEU A 162 17.09 6.75 -17.75
N GLU A 163 17.08 7.10 -19.04
CA GLU A 163 16.38 8.31 -19.52
C GLU A 163 14.88 8.23 -19.27
N GLU A 164 14.27 7.07 -19.55
CA GLU A 164 12.84 6.87 -19.32
C GLU A 164 12.50 6.87 -17.82
N LEU A 165 13.36 6.28 -16.98
CA LEU A 165 13.20 6.32 -15.53
C LEU A 165 13.22 7.77 -15.01
N ASP A 166 14.20 8.58 -15.43
CA ASP A 166 14.29 10.00 -15.03
C ASP A 166 13.03 10.76 -15.48
N ARG A 167 12.59 10.56 -16.72
CA ARG A 167 11.38 11.19 -17.27
C ARG A 167 10.12 10.81 -16.49
N LEU A 168 9.94 9.52 -16.18
CA LEU A 168 8.78 9.01 -15.45
C LEU A 168 8.79 9.44 -13.99
N PHE A 169 9.96 9.44 -13.35
CA PHE A 169 10.12 9.85 -11.95
C PHE A 169 9.83 11.35 -11.79
N GLN A 170 10.39 12.20 -12.66
CA GLN A 170 10.06 13.63 -12.69
C GLN A 170 8.56 13.86 -12.92
N GLN A 171 7.97 13.16 -13.90
CA GLN A 171 6.53 13.26 -14.15
C GLN A 171 5.68 12.82 -12.95
N ALA A 172 6.09 11.79 -12.21
CA ALA A 172 5.40 11.32 -11.03
C ALA A 172 5.42 12.38 -9.92
N VAL A 173 6.59 12.98 -9.65
CA VAL A 173 6.71 14.07 -8.68
C VAL A 173 5.88 15.28 -9.09
N ASP A 174 6.00 15.74 -10.34
CA ASP A 174 5.29 16.91 -10.87
C ASP A 174 3.77 16.80 -10.69
N ARG A 175 3.21 15.61 -10.93
CA ARG A 175 1.78 15.34 -10.74
C ARG A 175 1.33 15.47 -9.29
N GLN A 176 2.21 15.17 -8.33
CA GLN A 176 1.92 15.29 -6.90
C GLN A 176 2.10 16.71 -6.37
N LEU A 177 2.78 17.60 -7.11
CA LEU A 177 2.94 19.01 -6.71
C LEU A 177 1.69 19.86 -6.98
N MET A 178 0.71 19.34 -7.74
CA MET A 178 -0.56 20.03 -7.96
C MET A 178 -1.41 19.98 -6.68
N SER A 179 -1.42 21.09 -5.93
CA SER A 179 -2.18 21.21 -4.69
C SER A 179 -2.71 22.63 -4.46
N ASP A 180 -3.94 22.74 -3.96
CA ASP A 180 -4.55 24.01 -3.53
C ASP A 180 -4.12 24.42 -2.10
N VAL A 181 -3.31 23.59 -1.43
CA VAL A 181 -2.89 23.76 -0.05
C VAL A 181 -1.38 23.63 0.07
N GLU A 182 -0.85 24.09 1.21
CA GLU A 182 0.58 23.98 1.47
C GLU A 182 1.03 22.51 1.50
N LEU A 183 2.13 22.26 0.77
CA LEU A 183 2.72 20.95 0.53
C LEU A 183 4.12 20.90 1.12
N GLY A 184 4.41 19.83 1.85
CA GLY A 184 5.74 19.53 2.38
C GLY A 184 6.24 18.16 1.93
N SER A 185 7.40 17.75 2.43
CA SER A 185 7.97 16.44 2.17
C SER A 185 8.54 15.82 3.45
N TYR A 186 8.37 14.52 3.64
CA TYR A 186 9.21 13.81 4.59
C TYR A 186 10.62 13.70 4.01
N LEU A 187 11.62 14.02 4.81
CA LEU A 187 13.02 13.91 4.42
C LEU A 187 13.73 12.97 5.40
N SER A 188 13.97 11.75 4.95
CA SER A 188 14.83 10.81 5.66
C SER A 188 16.25 10.95 5.11
N GLY A 189 17.23 10.27 5.71
CA GLY A 189 18.61 10.24 5.20
C GLY A 189 18.79 9.31 3.98
N GLY A 190 17.70 8.72 3.50
CA GLY A 190 17.66 7.73 2.43
C GLY A 190 17.47 8.33 1.03
N MET A 191 17.69 7.50 0.01
CA MET A 191 17.62 7.90 -1.39
C MET A 191 16.19 8.19 -1.85
N ASP A 192 15.20 7.45 -1.36
CA ASP A 192 13.81 7.55 -1.85
C ASP A 192 13.19 8.92 -1.56
N SER A 193 13.15 9.29 -0.29
CA SER A 193 12.62 10.58 0.17
C SER A 193 13.50 11.75 -0.30
N GLY A 194 14.82 11.56 -0.32
CA GLY A 194 15.79 12.54 -0.80
C GLY A 194 15.61 12.87 -2.28
N SER A 195 15.40 11.86 -3.13
CA SER A 195 15.21 12.05 -4.58
C SER A 195 13.91 12.76 -4.90
N ILE A 196 12.81 12.39 -4.22
CA ILE A 196 11.53 13.09 -4.35
C ILE A 196 11.66 14.54 -3.91
N THR A 197 12.28 14.78 -2.75
CA THR A 197 12.46 16.13 -2.20
C THR A 197 13.36 16.99 -3.09
N ALA A 198 14.43 16.41 -3.65
CA ALA A 198 15.33 17.11 -4.57
C ALA A 198 14.60 17.65 -5.80
N LEU A 199 13.69 16.86 -6.37
CA LEU A 199 12.89 17.29 -7.53
C LEU A 199 11.79 18.28 -7.13
N ALA A 200 11.11 18.04 -6.00
CA ALA A 200 10.06 18.92 -5.51
C ALA A 200 10.59 20.32 -5.16
N ALA A 201 11.74 20.40 -4.49
CA ALA A 201 12.35 21.68 -4.06
C ALA A 201 12.79 22.57 -5.23
N ARG A 202 13.06 22.00 -6.42
CA ARG A 202 13.36 22.78 -7.63
C ARG A 202 12.16 23.63 -8.09
N GLN A 203 10.94 23.15 -7.84
CA GLN A 203 9.70 23.82 -8.23
C GLN A 203 9.05 24.58 -7.07
N LEU A 204 9.31 24.14 -5.83
CA LEU A 204 8.82 24.75 -4.61
C LEU A 204 10.01 25.15 -3.71
N PRO A 205 10.67 26.28 -3.98
CA PRO A 205 11.74 26.78 -3.13
C PRO A 205 11.27 26.97 -1.69
N GLN A 206 12.11 26.65 -0.71
CA GLN A 206 11.78 26.70 0.72
C GLN A 206 10.59 25.80 1.10
N MET A 207 10.33 24.73 0.35
CA MET A 207 9.43 23.67 0.79
C MET A 207 9.79 23.23 2.21
N LYS A 208 8.75 22.99 3.03
CA LYS A 208 8.94 22.45 4.38
C LYS A 208 9.28 20.97 4.33
N THR A 209 10.34 20.58 5.03
CA THR A 209 10.78 19.19 5.15
C THR A 209 10.70 18.72 6.59
N PHE A 210 10.31 17.47 6.80
CA PHE A 210 10.06 16.92 8.13
C PHE A 210 10.89 15.65 8.35
N THR A 211 11.66 15.63 9.44
CA THR A 211 12.50 14.49 9.81
C THR A 211 12.21 14.07 11.25
N VAL A 212 12.19 12.76 11.47
CA VAL A 212 12.09 12.17 12.79
C VAL A 212 13.37 11.40 13.07
N GLY A 213 14.01 11.72 14.18
CA GLY A 213 15.20 11.02 14.67
C GLY A 213 14.98 10.46 16.07
N PHE A 214 16.00 9.76 16.59
CA PHE A 214 15.94 9.13 17.90
C PHE A 214 16.91 9.78 18.87
N ASP A 215 16.57 9.75 20.16
CA ASP A 215 17.49 10.13 21.22
C ASP A 215 18.57 9.05 21.38
N MET A 216 19.79 9.38 20.96
CA MET A 216 20.93 8.46 20.93
C MET A 216 21.74 8.45 22.22
N HIS A 217 21.36 9.20 23.26
CA HIS A 217 22.16 9.32 24.49
C HIS A 217 22.41 7.99 25.22
N SER A 218 21.50 7.03 25.07
CA SER A 218 21.60 5.69 25.67
C SER A 218 21.82 4.58 24.63
N ALA A 219 21.97 4.94 23.34
CA ALA A 219 22.08 3.98 22.24
C ALA A 219 23.48 3.38 22.17
N SER A 220 23.57 2.11 21.78
CA SER A 220 24.87 1.43 21.64
C SER A 220 24.94 0.52 20.41
N GLY A 221 26.15 0.35 19.87
CA GLY A 221 26.37 -0.54 18.73
C GLY A 221 25.64 -0.09 17.47
N VAL A 222 24.91 -1.01 16.83
CA VAL A 222 24.17 -0.78 15.56
C VAL A 222 23.09 0.29 15.72
N GLU A 223 22.62 0.53 16.95
CA GLU A 223 21.58 1.53 17.22
C GLU A 223 22.01 2.93 16.78
N LEU A 224 23.30 3.27 16.94
CA LEU A 224 23.89 4.55 16.53
C LEU A 224 23.73 4.85 15.03
N THR A 225 23.50 3.83 14.19
CA THR A 225 23.33 4.00 12.74
C THR A 225 21.89 4.31 12.31
N PHE A 226 20.93 4.30 13.23
CA PHE A 226 19.51 4.60 12.93
C PHE A 226 19.17 6.09 12.95
N ASP A 227 20.11 6.97 13.32
CA ASP A 227 19.88 8.41 13.30
C ASP A 227 20.26 9.00 11.94
N GLU A 228 19.25 9.41 11.19
CA GLU A 228 19.40 9.92 9.83
C GLU A 228 19.45 11.46 9.74
N ARG A 229 19.38 12.15 10.89
CA ARG A 229 19.24 13.62 10.95
C ARG A 229 20.39 14.36 10.28
N GLU A 230 21.65 13.95 10.49
CA GLU A 230 22.81 14.62 9.88
C GLU A 230 22.73 14.60 8.35
N LYS A 231 22.30 13.47 7.76
CA LYS A 231 22.11 13.34 6.32
C LYS A 231 20.93 14.18 5.83
N ALA A 232 19.83 14.19 6.57
CA ALA A 232 18.65 14.98 6.24
C ALA A 232 18.93 16.49 6.32
N GLU A 233 19.68 16.95 7.33
CA GLU A 233 20.13 18.33 7.47
C GLU A 233 21.05 18.75 6.31
N TRP A 234 22.00 17.89 5.94
CA TRP A 234 22.86 18.12 4.76
C TRP A 234 22.05 18.22 3.47
N MET A 235 21.09 17.32 3.26
CA MET A 235 20.19 17.35 2.11
C MET A 235 19.32 18.59 2.11
N SER A 236 18.76 18.98 3.25
CA SER A 236 17.96 20.21 3.38
C SER A 236 18.78 21.44 3.01
N TYR A 237 20.02 21.55 3.50
CA TYR A 237 20.92 22.63 3.13
C TYR A 237 21.17 22.67 1.61
N HIS A 238 21.39 21.51 1.00
CA HIS A 238 21.64 21.42 -0.44
C HIS A 238 20.40 21.75 -1.28
N PHE A 239 19.22 21.29 -0.86
CA PHE A 239 17.94 21.52 -1.54
C PHE A 239 17.30 22.87 -1.19
N GLN A 240 17.86 23.60 -0.23
CA GLN A 240 17.35 24.88 0.29
C GLN A 240 15.92 24.78 0.83
N THR A 241 15.65 23.73 1.61
CA THR A 241 14.34 23.50 2.25
C THR A 241 14.26 24.09 3.65
N GLU A 242 13.05 24.27 4.16
CA GLU A 242 12.80 24.65 5.56
C GLU A 242 12.61 23.38 6.40
N GLN A 243 13.68 22.95 7.07
CA GLN A 243 13.74 21.69 7.81
C GLN A 243 13.15 21.80 9.22
N TYR A 244 12.30 20.84 9.57
CA TYR A 244 11.75 20.65 10.91
C TYR A 244 12.06 19.25 11.41
N GLU A 245 12.52 19.15 12.65
CA GLU A 245 12.91 17.89 13.26
C GLU A 245 12.15 17.58 14.54
N MET A 246 11.86 16.30 14.73
CA MET A 246 11.37 15.77 16.00
C MET A 246 12.26 14.62 16.48
N VAL A 247 12.67 14.67 17.74
CA VAL A 247 13.49 13.64 18.38
C VAL A 247 12.62 12.79 19.28
N LEU A 248 12.52 11.50 18.97
CA LEU A 248 11.78 10.52 19.75
C LEU A 248 12.59 10.04 20.93
N LYS A 249 11.93 9.93 22.08
CA LYS A 249 12.51 9.52 23.36
C LYS A 249 11.94 8.18 23.82
N ALA A 250 12.64 7.54 24.75
CA ALA A 250 12.09 6.41 25.47
C ALA A 250 10.74 6.77 26.12
N GLY A 251 9.73 5.92 25.97
CA GLY A 251 8.37 6.16 26.45
C GLY A 251 7.43 6.83 25.43
N ASP A 252 7.94 7.35 24.30
CA ASP A 252 7.09 8.03 23.31
C ASP A 252 6.20 7.05 22.53
N MET A 253 6.67 5.83 22.29
CA MET A 253 5.88 4.76 21.65
C MET A 253 4.71 4.35 22.54
N GLU A 254 4.97 4.06 23.82
CA GLU A 254 3.96 3.65 24.80
C GLU A 254 2.90 4.73 25.00
N ARG A 255 3.32 6.00 24.98
CA ARG A 255 2.43 7.15 25.16
C ARG A 255 1.41 7.28 24.04
N ILE A 256 1.81 7.06 22.79
CA ILE A 256 0.89 7.19 21.64
C ILE A 256 0.15 5.91 21.29
N LEU A 257 0.53 4.77 21.86
CA LEU A 257 0.02 3.46 21.49
C LEU A 257 -1.53 3.41 21.40
N PRO A 258 -2.31 3.99 22.34
CA PRO A 258 -3.78 4.02 22.21
C PRO A 258 -4.27 4.79 20.97
N HIS A 259 -3.66 5.94 20.66
CA HIS A 259 -4.00 6.75 19.48
C HIS A 259 -3.56 6.06 18.19
N MET A 260 -2.38 5.45 18.20
CA MET A 260 -1.86 4.72 17.05
C MET A 260 -2.76 3.52 16.72
N ILE A 261 -3.15 2.73 17.72
CA ILE A 261 -4.09 1.60 17.53
C ILE A 261 -5.43 2.09 16.98
N TRP A 262 -5.95 3.21 17.48
CA TRP A 262 -7.20 3.79 16.98
C TRP A 262 -7.14 4.20 15.51
N HIS A 263 -6.01 4.71 15.03
CA HIS A 263 -5.84 5.15 13.64
C HIS A 263 -5.42 4.04 12.68
N LEU A 264 -4.65 3.05 13.16
CA LEU A 264 -4.20 1.93 12.32
C LEU A 264 -5.24 0.82 12.22
N GLU A 265 -6.05 0.63 13.26
CA GLU A 265 -7.03 -0.46 13.38
C GLU A 265 -6.42 -1.87 13.27
N GLU A 266 -5.08 -1.96 13.29
CA GLU A 266 -4.26 -3.17 13.21
C GLU A 266 -3.03 -3.03 14.13
N PRO A 267 -2.48 -4.15 14.66
CA PRO A 267 -1.35 -4.15 15.58
C PRO A 267 0.03 -3.88 14.92
N ARG A 268 0.10 -3.00 13.90
CA ARG A 268 1.34 -2.63 13.22
C ARG A 268 2.10 -1.55 13.99
N VAL A 269 3.13 -1.91 14.76
CA VAL A 269 3.88 -0.94 15.58
C VAL A 269 5.08 -0.36 14.85
N GLY A 270 5.99 -1.22 14.34
CA GLY A 270 7.27 -0.93 13.67
C GLY A 270 7.57 0.53 13.34
N GLN A 271 7.51 0.89 12.06
CA GLN A 271 7.66 2.28 11.58
C GLN A 271 6.39 3.12 11.72
N SER A 272 5.31 2.58 12.29
CA SER A 272 4.06 3.34 12.46
C SER A 272 4.17 4.42 13.52
N TYR A 273 4.87 4.17 14.65
CA TYR A 273 4.97 5.19 15.70
C TYR A 273 5.85 6.39 15.30
N PRO A 274 7.01 6.22 14.60
CA PRO A 274 7.76 7.36 14.10
C PRO A 274 6.97 8.11 13.02
N ASN A 275 6.28 7.39 12.12
CA ASN A 275 5.41 8.00 11.11
C ASN A 275 4.25 8.79 11.73
N PHE A 276 3.67 8.32 12.85
CA PHE A 276 2.65 9.07 13.59
C PHE A 276 3.19 10.41 14.08
N TYR A 277 4.39 10.43 14.64
CA TYR A 277 5.03 11.66 15.09
C TYR A 277 5.46 12.57 13.93
N ALA A 278 5.95 11.99 12.82
CA ALA A 278 6.25 12.73 11.59
C ALA A 278 5.00 13.42 11.06
N ALA A 279 3.89 12.70 10.97
CA ALA A 279 2.59 13.24 10.55
C ALA A 279 2.07 14.28 11.54
N GLN A 280 2.23 14.06 12.84
CA GLN A 280 1.86 15.04 13.87
C GLN A 280 2.66 16.34 13.71
N LEU A 281 3.97 16.26 13.46
CA LEU A 281 4.81 17.42 13.19
C LEU A 281 4.37 18.14 11.92
N ALA A 282 4.28 17.42 10.79
CA ALA A 282 3.93 17.97 9.50
C ALA A 282 2.55 18.64 9.48
N SER A 283 1.57 18.06 10.19
CA SER A 283 0.19 18.56 10.26
C SER A 283 0.04 19.97 10.84
N ARG A 284 1.07 20.45 11.56
CA ARG A 284 1.13 21.82 12.09
C ARG A 284 1.41 22.87 11.01
N PHE A 285 1.91 22.43 9.85
CA PHE A 285 2.39 23.32 8.79
C PHE A 285 1.66 23.07 7.46
N CYS A 286 1.51 21.83 7.05
CA CYS A 286 1.01 21.47 5.73
C CYS A 286 -0.14 20.45 5.80
N LYS A 287 -0.88 20.33 4.70
CA LYS A 287 -1.98 19.36 4.55
C LYS A 287 -1.62 18.21 3.63
N VAL A 288 -0.67 18.43 2.72
CA VAL A 288 -0.14 17.41 1.81
C VAL A 288 1.34 17.22 2.11
N VAL A 289 1.77 15.97 2.21
CA VAL A 289 3.17 15.62 2.46
C VAL A 289 3.58 14.53 1.47
N LEU A 290 4.68 14.75 0.76
CA LEU A 290 5.30 13.73 -0.08
C LEU A 290 6.03 12.71 0.79
N SER A 291 5.99 11.44 0.38
CA SER A 291 6.63 10.32 1.07
C SER A 291 7.36 9.45 0.07
N GLY A 292 8.52 8.92 0.47
CA GLY A 292 9.28 7.92 -0.28
C GLY A 292 8.83 6.47 -0.02
N ALA A 293 7.73 6.25 0.70
CA ALA A 293 7.23 4.91 0.99
C ALA A 293 6.92 4.13 -0.30
N GLY A 294 7.34 2.87 -0.35
CA GLY A 294 7.21 2.00 -1.51
C GLY A 294 8.39 2.01 -2.48
N GLY A 295 9.39 2.88 -2.25
CA GLY A 295 10.62 2.92 -3.06
C GLY A 295 11.41 1.61 -3.01
N ASP A 296 11.63 1.08 -1.80
CA ASP A 296 12.32 -0.20 -1.61
C ASP A 296 11.61 -1.37 -2.32
N GLU A 297 10.27 -1.48 -2.23
CA GLU A 297 9.51 -2.55 -2.90
C GLU A 297 9.58 -2.42 -4.43
N LEU A 298 9.54 -1.19 -4.96
CA LEU A 298 9.56 -0.95 -6.40
C LEU A 298 10.94 -1.17 -7.03
N PHE A 299 12.01 -0.79 -6.32
CA PHE A 299 13.39 -0.85 -6.84
C PHE A 299 14.23 -2.01 -6.29
N GLY A 300 13.63 -2.93 -5.54
CA GLY A 300 14.34 -4.09 -4.98
C GLY A 300 15.33 -3.72 -3.88
N GLY A 301 14.99 -2.74 -3.04
CA GLY A 301 15.81 -2.22 -1.94
C GLY A 301 16.14 -3.24 -0.84
N TYR A 302 15.56 -4.45 -0.92
CA TYR A 302 15.78 -5.54 0.02
C TYR A 302 16.48 -6.76 -0.61
N PRO A 303 17.71 -6.62 -1.13
CA PRO A 303 18.36 -7.66 -1.92
C PRO A 303 18.55 -8.98 -1.17
N TRP A 304 18.66 -8.94 0.17
CA TRP A 304 18.75 -10.14 1.01
C TRP A 304 17.48 -11.00 1.04
N ARG A 305 16.32 -10.46 0.63
CA ARG A 305 15.07 -11.22 0.48
C ARG A 305 15.12 -12.11 -0.77
N TYR A 306 15.71 -11.60 -1.85
CA TYR A 306 15.77 -12.28 -3.15
C TYR A 306 16.86 -13.35 -3.19
N TYR A 307 18.07 -13.07 -2.69
CA TYR A 307 19.19 -14.04 -2.75
C TYR A 307 18.89 -15.38 -2.06
N ARG A 308 17.99 -15.41 -1.08
CA ARG A 308 17.59 -16.66 -0.41
C ARG A 308 16.68 -17.54 -1.25
N ALA A 309 16.06 -16.97 -2.28
CA ALA A 309 14.99 -17.57 -3.04
C ALA A 309 15.38 -17.92 -4.48
N VAL A 310 16.64 -17.73 -4.90
CA VAL A 310 17.08 -17.92 -6.30
C VAL A 310 17.56 -19.34 -6.68
N VAL A 311 17.90 -20.19 -5.71
CA VAL A 311 18.35 -21.58 -5.99
C VAL A 311 17.34 -22.57 -5.45
N ASN A 312 16.55 -23.16 -6.35
CA ASN A 312 15.51 -24.14 -6.00
C ASN A 312 15.47 -25.28 -7.02
N ASP A 313 14.98 -26.43 -6.58
CA ASP A 313 14.80 -27.61 -7.47
C ASP A 313 13.51 -27.50 -8.29
N ASP A 314 12.46 -26.92 -7.70
CA ASP A 314 11.17 -26.65 -8.32
C ASP A 314 10.43 -25.54 -7.55
N PHE A 315 9.20 -25.21 -7.97
CA PHE A 315 8.38 -24.20 -7.29
C PHE A 315 7.96 -24.59 -5.87
N ASN A 316 7.79 -25.88 -5.56
CA ASN A 316 7.42 -26.30 -4.21
C ASN A 316 8.60 -26.12 -3.24
N HIS A 317 9.82 -26.37 -3.71
CA HIS A 317 11.04 -26.07 -2.97
C HIS A 317 11.16 -24.54 -2.76
N TYR A 318 10.89 -23.73 -3.79
CA TYR A 318 10.84 -22.27 -3.66
C TYR A 318 9.82 -21.82 -2.61
N ILE A 319 8.57 -22.28 -2.69
CA ILE A 319 7.52 -21.94 -1.72
C ILE A 319 7.94 -22.34 -0.31
N THR A 320 8.50 -23.54 -0.11
CA THR A 320 8.94 -24.00 1.21
C THR A 320 10.04 -23.11 1.80
N LYS A 321 11.05 -22.77 1.00
CA LYS A 321 12.16 -21.89 1.42
C LYS A 321 11.68 -20.47 1.71
N TYR A 322 10.86 -19.92 0.83
CA TYR A 322 10.41 -18.55 0.94
C TYR A 322 9.39 -18.37 2.07
N PHE A 323 8.48 -19.33 2.26
CA PHE A 323 7.61 -19.40 3.44
C PHE A 323 8.42 -19.41 4.74
N ALA A 324 9.47 -20.24 4.82
CA ALA A 324 10.33 -20.30 6.02
C ALA A 324 11.08 -18.99 6.27
N PHE A 325 11.38 -18.20 5.23
CA PHE A 325 11.94 -16.86 5.38
C PHE A 325 10.93 -15.84 5.92
N TRP A 326 9.68 -15.89 5.45
CA TRP A 326 8.62 -14.96 5.83
C TRP A 326 7.90 -15.31 7.13
N GLN A 327 8.25 -16.43 7.75
CA GLN A 327 7.88 -16.76 9.11
C GLN A 327 8.61 -15.83 10.10
N ARG A 328 7.92 -14.77 10.54
CA ARG A 328 8.57 -13.65 11.25
C ARG A 328 8.59 -13.77 12.77
N MET A 329 7.51 -14.24 13.40
CA MET A 329 7.40 -14.13 14.86
C MET A 329 7.70 -15.43 15.61
N VAL A 330 7.09 -16.54 15.20
CA VAL A 330 7.27 -17.84 15.86
C VAL A 330 7.36 -18.98 14.85
N PRO A 331 8.17 -20.01 15.11
CA PRO A 331 8.18 -21.27 14.37
C PRO A 331 6.81 -21.99 14.33
N VAL A 332 6.54 -22.78 13.27
CA VAL A 332 5.20 -23.37 13.02
C VAL A 332 4.84 -24.36 14.12
N ASP A 333 5.84 -25.10 14.60
CA ASP A 333 5.71 -26.06 15.71
C ASP A 333 5.39 -25.40 17.05
N MET A 334 5.62 -24.09 17.20
CA MET A 334 5.25 -23.33 18.39
C MET A 334 3.81 -22.78 18.35
N LEU A 335 3.18 -22.71 17.17
CA LEU A 335 1.83 -22.14 17.01
C LEU A 335 0.77 -22.82 17.90
N PRO A 336 0.72 -24.17 18.04
CA PRO A 336 -0.27 -24.81 18.90
C PRO A 336 -0.17 -24.37 20.37
N LYS A 337 1.06 -24.13 20.85
CA LYS A 337 1.29 -23.68 22.22
C LYS A 337 0.97 -22.20 22.38
N LEU A 338 1.37 -21.37 21.41
CA LEU A 338 1.12 -19.93 21.45
C LEU A 338 -0.38 -19.61 21.37
N PHE A 339 -1.12 -20.34 20.54
CA PHE A 339 -2.55 -20.16 20.34
C PHE A 339 -3.40 -20.98 21.32
N ALA A 340 -2.82 -21.69 22.29
CA ALA A 340 -3.62 -22.32 23.33
C ALA A 340 -4.33 -21.23 24.19
N PRO A 341 -5.63 -21.39 24.52
CA PRO A 341 -6.49 -22.56 24.29
C PRO A 341 -7.26 -22.57 22.95
N ILE A 342 -7.15 -21.52 22.12
CA ILE A 342 -7.91 -21.34 20.88
C ILE A 342 -7.32 -22.09 19.66
N TRP A 343 -6.25 -22.89 19.82
CA TRP A 343 -5.62 -23.61 18.70
C TRP A 343 -6.61 -24.48 17.91
N ASN A 344 -7.55 -25.14 18.59
CA ASN A 344 -8.55 -25.97 17.91
C ASN A 344 -9.48 -25.17 16.97
N ASP A 345 -9.59 -23.86 17.17
CA ASP A 345 -10.41 -22.99 16.33
C ASP A 345 -9.71 -22.60 15.03
N VAL A 346 -8.38 -22.78 14.95
CA VAL A 346 -7.53 -22.29 13.84
C VAL A 346 -6.63 -23.35 13.24
N ARG A 347 -6.59 -24.56 13.79
CA ARG A 347 -5.67 -25.64 13.36
C ARG A 347 -5.86 -26.10 11.90
N ASP A 348 -7.02 -25.81 11.32
CA ASP A 348 -7.37 -26.18 9.94
C ASP A 348 -6.98 -25.06 8.94
N VAL A 349 -6.45 -23.93 9.43
CA VAL A 349 -5.91 -22.85 8.58
C VAL A 349 -4.58 -23.28 8.00
N ASP A 350 -4.52 -23.42 6.68
CA ASP A 350 -3.30 -23.78 5.96
C ASP A 350 -2.49 -22.53 5.59
N LEU A 351 -1.52 -22.19 6.44
CA LEU A 351 -0.63 -21.05 6.24
C LEU A 351 0.23 -21.17 4.97
N VAL A 352 0.58 -22.40 4.55
CA VAL A 352 1.38 -22.62 3.34
C VAL A 352 0.53 -22.36 2.11
N GLU A 353 -0.74 -22.76 2.12
CA GLU A 353 -1.66 -22.46 1.03
C GLU A 353 -2.00 -20.98 0.96
N ILE A 354 -2.19 -20.30 2.10
CA ILE A 354 -2.34 -18.83 2.15
C ILE A 354 -1.12 -18.13 1.53
N PHE A 355 0.08 -18.59 1.86
CA PHE A 355 1.30 -18.05 1.28
C PHE A 355 1.38 -18.31 -0.23
N ARG A 356 1.02 -19.53 -0.65
CA ARG A 356 1.02 -19.95 -2.06
C ARG A 356 -0.02 -19.19 -2.90
N SER A 357 -1.17 -18.86 -2.33
CA SER A 357 -2.29 -18.22 -3.05
C SER A 357 -1.98 -16.80 -3.52
N VAL A 358 -0.97 -16.14 -2.93
CA VAL A 358 -0.52 -14.81 -3.37
C VAL A 358 -0.01 -14.87 -4.81
N PHE A 359 0.71 -15.94 -5.18
CA PHE A 359 1.36 -16.07 -6.48
C PHE A 359 0.32 -16.32 -7.59
N ASN A 360 0.37 -15.49 -8.64
CA ASN A 360 -0.65 -15.46 -9.70
C ASN A 360 -0.25 -16.28 -10.94
N GLN A 361 0.90 -16.95 -10.93
CA GLN A 361 1.40 -17.65 -12.12
C GLN A 361 1.31 -19.18 -12.00
N PRO A 362 0.92 -19.88 -13.09
CA PRO A 362 1.08 -21.31 -13.17
C PRO A 362 2.57 -21.65 -13.03
N VAL A 363 2.85 -22.66 -12.20
CA VAL A 363 4.15 -23.24 -11.81
C VAL A 363 5.14 -23.52 -12.97
N ALA A 364 4.70 -23.42 -14.21
CA ALA A 364 5.37 -23.92 -15.40
C ALA A 364 6.24 -22.87 -16.11
N SER A 365 7.26 -22.32 -15.43
CA SER A 365 8.52 -21.82 -16.06
C SER A 365 9.46 -21.13 -15.04
N LEU A 366 9.64 -21.69 -13.84
CA LEU A 366 10.69 -21.21 -12.94
C LEU A 366 11.93 -22.08 -13.13
N ASP A 367 12.71 -21.81 -14.17
CA ASP A 367 13.96 -22.49 -14.50
C ASP A 367 15.20 -21.59 -14.40
N SER A 368 15.02 -20.30 -14.11
CA SER A 368 16.09 -19.31 -13.92
C SER A 368 16.05 -18.64 -12.54
N PRO A 369 17.22 -18.22 -12.00
CA PRO A 369 17.30 -17.32 -10.84
C PRO A 369 16.42 -16.07 -10.98
N GLU A 370 16.41 -15.46 -12.16
CA GLU A 370 15.66 -14.25 -12.50
C GLU A 370 14.16 -14.46 -12.36
N ALA A 371 13.64 -15.62 -12.80
CA ALA A 371 12.24 -15.97 -12.66
C ALA A 371 11.83 -16.07 -11.17
N TYR A 372 12.70 -16.61 -10.30
CA TYR A 372 12.45 -16.61 -8.85
C TYR A 372 12.50 -15.21 -8.23
N VAL A 373 13.39 -14.34 -8.71
CA VAL A 373 13.42 -12.93 -8.30
C VAL A 373 12.11 -12.25 -8.70
N ASN A 374 11.62 -12.44 -9.92
CA ASN A 374 10.35 -11.87 -10.39
C ASN A 374 9.16 -12.34 -9.54
N GLN A 375 9.11 -13.62 -9.15
CA GLN A 375 8.08 -14.11 -8.22
C GLN A 375 8.22 -13.49 -6.82
N SER A 376 9.45 -13.27 -6.35
CA SER A 376 9.70 -12.66 -5.04
C SER A 376 9.29 -11.19 -5.02
N LEU A 377 9.62 -10.43 -6.07
CA LEU A 377 9.19 -9.05 -6.28
C LEU A 377 7.67 -8.94 -6.36
N TYR A 378 7.03 -9.84 -7.14
CA TYR A 378 5.58 -9.91 -7.21
C TYR A 378 4.96 -10.16 -5.83
N PHE A 379 5.44 -11.16 -5.09
CA PHE A 379 4.94 -11.45 -3.75
C PHE A 379 5.07 -10.24 -2.83
N GLU A 380 6.22 -9.58 -2.81
CA GLU A 380 6.45 -8.43 -1.94
C GLU A 380 5.57 -7.23 -2.31
N ALA A 381 5.45 -6.94 -3.60
CA ALA A 381 4.59 -5.86 -4.09
C ALA A 381 3.09 -6.13 -3.84
N LYS A 382 2.65 -7.39 -3.78
CA LYS A 382 1.26 -7.75 -3.45
C LYS A 382 0.96 -7.70 -1.96
N THR A 383 1.97 -7.79 -1.11
CA THR A 383 1.78 -8.03 0.32
C THR A 383 2.25 -6.87 1.17
N PHE A 384 3.45 -6.32 0.93
CA PHE A 384 4.09 -5.33 1.79
C PHE A 384 4.02 -3.90 1.28
N LEU A 385 3.83 -3.71 -0.04
CA LEU A 385 3.49 -2.43 -0.64
C LEU A 385 2.00 -2.13 -0.44
#